data_AF-A0A5J6PTY9-F1
#
_entry.id   AF-A0A5J6PTY9-F1
#
_cell.length_a   1.000
_cell.length_b   1.000
_cell.length_c   1.000
_cell.angle_alpha   90.00
_cell.angle_beta   90.00
_cell.angle_gamma   90.00
#
_symmetry.space_group_name_H-M   'P 1'
#
loop_
_entity.id
_entity.type
_entity.pdbx_description
1 polymer ?
#
loop_
_entity_poly.entity_id
_entity_poly.type
_entity_poly.pdbx_seq_one_letter_code
_entity_poly.pdbx_strand_id
1 'polypeptide(L)'
;MSQLSNIENKLEIVLPSSYKNTINKFQLFMEIEFNNYQINLFNEKSLFDDLNGFPQWSYLEYLVEINKEKQLMPNVVERHDLSGYIDSERVKRGLMFGSLADGACVYFDLEDGLSIWEYWLDDGSIGKIADNFDEILSQGDVIDFE
;
A
#
# COMPACT_ATOMS: atom_id res chain seq x y z
N MET A 1 -8.52 -19.63 -10.36
CA MET A 1 -8.54 -18.15 -10.41
C MET A 1 -7.53 -17.71 -9.36
N SER A 2 -6.55 -16.87 -9.72
CA SER A 2 -5.54 -16.42 -8.74
C SER A 2 -6.22 -15.61 -7.64
N GLN A 3 -5.64 -15.52 -6.44
CA GLN A 3 -6.24 -14.71 -5.40
C GLN A 3 -6.23 -13.22 -5.78
N LEU A 4 -5.21 -12.77 -6.53
CA LEU A 4 -5.16 -11.43 -7.11
C LEU A 4 -6.34 -11.12 -8.04
N SER A 5 -6.76 -12.08 -8.87
CA SER A 5 -7.94 -11.91 -9.73
C SER A 5 -9.23 -11.74 -8.91
N ASN A 6 -9.31 -12.33 -7.71
CA ASN A 6 -10.45 -12.09 -6.83
C ASN A 6 -10.45 -10.66 -6.28
N ILE A 7 -9.27 -10.10 -5.97
CA ILE A 7 -9.14 -8.70 -5.55
C ILE A 7 -9.52 -7.75 -6.69
N GLU A 8 -8.98 -7.96 -7.89
CA GLU A 8 -9.31 -7.18 -9.09
C GLU A 8 -10.83 -7.15 -9.34
N ASN A 9 -11.49 -8.31 -9.27
CA ASN A 9 -12.94 -8.41 -9.43
C ASN A 9 -13.72 -7.75 -8.28
N LYS A 10 -13.26 -7.89 -7.04
CA LYS A 10 -13.93 -7.31 -5.85
C LYS A 10 -13.87 -5.78 -5.84
N LEU A 11 -12.75 -5.22 -6.26
CA LEU A 11 -12.49 -3.78 -6.25
C LEU A 11 -12.79 -3.12 -7.59
N GLU A 12 -13.15 -3.89 -8.62
CA GLU A 12 -13.38 -3.40 -9.98
C GLU A 12 -12.16 -2.67 -10.58
N ILE A 13 -10.96 -3.18 -10.30
CA ILE A 13 -9.67 -2.62 -10.75
C ILE A 13 -8.90 -3.61 -11.62
N VAL A 14 -7.87 -3.11 -12.31
CA VAL A 14 -6.85 -3.93 -12.98
C VAL A 14 -5.49 -3.59 -12.37
N LEU A 15 -4.88 -4.56 -11.67
CA LEU A 15 -3.56 -4.39 -11.08
C LEU A 15 -2.49 -4.33 -12.18
N PRO A 16 -1.38 -3.57 -11.98
CA PRO A 16 -0.29 -3.51 -12.93
C PRO A 16 0.25 -4.91 -13.26
N SER A 17 0.49 -5.19 -14.54
CA SER A 17 1.05 -6.46 -14.99
C SER A 17 2.42 -6.74 -14.36
N SER A 18 3.22 -5.70 -14.18
CA SER A 18 4.53 -5.76 -13.52
C SER A 18 4.42 -6.19 -12.05
N TYR A 19 3.44 -5.66 -11.30
CA TYR A 19 3.14 -6.07 -9.93
C TYR A 19 2.76 -7.55 -9.88
N LYS A 20 1.78 -7.96 -10.70
CA LYS A 20 1.35 -9.37 -10.79
C LYS A 20 2.48 -10.33 -11.17
N ASN A 21 3.39 -9.90 -12.03
CA ASN A 21 4.56 -10.68 -12.43
C ASN A 21 5.66 -10.70 -11.36
N THR A 22 5.67 -9.77 -10.42
CA THR A 22 6.73 -9.63 -9.41
C THR A 22 6.38 -10.35 -8.12
N ILE A 23 5.14 -10.24 -7.67
CA ILE A 23 4.68 -10.75 -6.36
C ILE A 23 4.85 -12.28 -6.17
N ASN A 24 4.97 -13.01 -7.28
CA ASN A 24 5.16 -14.47 -7.28
C ASN A 24 6.61 -14.91 -7.49
N LYS A 25 7.57 -13.98 -7.47
CA LYS A 25 9.00 -14.28 -7.67
C LYS A 25 9.77 -14.60 -6.38
N PHE A 26 9.16 -14.37 -5.22
CA PHE A 26 9.77 -14.53 -3.89
C PHE A 26 8.80 -15.26 -2.96
N GLN A 27 9.33 -15.96 -1.93
CA GLN A 27 8.52 -16.80 -1.04
C GLN A 27 8.06 -16.09 0.22
N LEU A 28 8.89 -15.21 0.77
CA LEU A 28 8.69 -14.48 2.01
C LEU A 28 8.59 -12.99 1.72
N PHE A 29 9.66 -12.37 1.21
CA PHE A 29 9.71 -10.93 0.99
C PHE A 29 10.60 -10.57 -0.21
N MET A 30 10.40 -9.36 -0.72
CA MET A 30 11.32 -8.69 -1.64
C MET A 30 11.47 -7.24 -1.18
N GLU A 31 12.70 -6.85 -0.89
CA GLU A 31 13.06 -5.50 -0.48
C GLU A 31 13.60 -4.70 -1.67
N ILE A 32 13.02 -3.53 -1.91
CA ILE A 32 13.39 -2.63 -3.00
C ILE A 32 13.76 -1.28 -2.42
N GLU A 33 14.96 -0.78 -2.75
CA GLU A 33 15.34 0.60 -2.50
C GLU A 33 14.80 1.49 -3.62
N PHE A 34 14.05 2.54 -3.31
CA PHE A 34 13.55 3.51 -4.28
C PHE A 34 13.42 4.88 -3.65
N ASN A 35 14.11 5.91 -4.17
CA ASN A 35 14.02 7.30 -3.66
C ASN A 35 14.19 7.44 -2.14
N ASN A 36 15.13 6.70 -1.54
CA ASN A 36 15.39 6.57 -0.10
C ASN A 36 14.32 5.80 0.70
N TYR A 37 13.30 5.24 0.04
CA TYR A 37 12.38 4.29 0.64
C TYR A 37 12.95 2.87 0.53
N GLN A 38 12.81 2.09 1.60
CA GLN A 38 13.04 0.64 1.59
C GLN A 38 11.68 -0.06 1.65
N ILE A 39 11.21 -0.50 0.49
CA ILE A 39 9.88 -1.08 0.31
C ILE A 39 9.98 -2.60 0.39
N ASN A 40 9.35 -3.17 1.40
CA ASN A 40 9.18 -4.61 1.57
C ASN A 40 7.85 -5.03 0.94
N LEU A 41 7.92 -5.77 -0.17
CA LEU A 41 6.73 -6.29 -0.86
C LEU A 41 6.17 -7.51 -0.15
N PHE A 42 4.84 -7.55 -0.01
CA PHE A 42 4.12 -8.75 0.41
C PHE A 42 3.99 -9.70 -0.77
N ASN A 43 4.22 -10.99 -0.55
CA ASN A 43 3.91 -12.02 -1.53
C ASN A 43 2.38 -12.27 -1.61
N GLU A 44 1.93 -13.06 -2.59
CA GLU A 44 0.49 -13.31 -2.80
C GLU A 44 -0.18 -13.90 -1.55
N LYS A 45 0.50 -14.80 -0.81
CA LYS A 45 -0.06 -15.38 0.41
C LYS A 45 -0.23 -14.33 1.51
N SER A 46 0.79 -13.50 1.73
CA SER A 46 0.79 -12.48 2.79
C SER A 46 -0.30 -11.44 2.61
N LEU A 47 -0.69 -11.11 1.37
CA LEU A 47 -1.85 -10.24 1.12
C LEU A 47 -3.14 -10.73 1.81
N PHE A 48 -3.28 -12.04 2.05
CA PHE A 48 -4.46 -12.65 2.64
C PHE A 48 -4.23 -13.15 4.07
N ASP A 49 -3.10 -12.84 4.69
CA ASP A 49 -2.92 -13.08 6.12
C ASP A 49 -3.96 -12.26 6.91
N ASP A 50 -4.52 -12.86 7.95
CA ASP A 50 -5.53 -12.20 8.80
C ASP A 50 -4.85 -11.26 9.79
N LEU A 51 -5.21 -9.98 9.69
CA LEU A 51 -4.82 -8.92 10.60
C LEU A 51 -6.09 -8.39 11.28
N ASN A 52 -6.34 -8.84 12.50
CA ASN A 52 -7.51 -8.44 13.31
C ASN A 52 -8.86 -8.61 12.59
N GLY A 53 -9.04 -9.72 11.85
CA GLY A 53 -10.27 -9.99 11.11
C GLY A 53 -10.36 -9.34 9.72
N PHE A 54 -9.30 -8.70 9.25
CA PHE A 54 -9.18 -8.16 7.90
C PHE A 54 -8.06 -8.90 7.14
N PRO A 55 -8.25 -9.22 5.86
CA PRO A 55 -7.11 -9.61 5.04
C PRO A 55 -6.14 -8.43 4.92
N GLN A 56 -4.84 -8.71 4.95
CA GLN A 56 -3.80 -7.70 4.95
C GLN A 56 -3.96 -6.65 3.82
N TRP A 57 -4.38 -7.05 2.61
CA TRP A 57 -4.58 -6.13 1.49
C TRP A 57 -5.63 -5.02 1.76
N SER A 58 -6.58 -5.22 2.68
CA SER A 58 -7.62 -4.24 3.04
C SER A 58 -7.43 -3.61 4.42
N TYR A 59 -6.26 -3.82 5.05
CA TYR A 59 -6.06 -3.44 6.45
C TYR A 59 -6.05 -1.92 6.69
N LEU A 60 -5.88 -1.12 5.64
CA LEU A 60 -6.03 0.34 5.67
C LEU A 60 -7.38 0.79 6.23
N GLU A 61 -8.46 0.04 5.98
CA GLU A 61 -9.78 0.36 6.54
C GLU A 61 -9.73 0.46 8.08
N TYR A 62 -9.10 -0.53 8.71
CA TYR A 62 -8.91 -0.58 10.15
C TYR A 62 -7.97 0.53 10.63
N LEU A 63 -6.83 0.70 9.95
CA LEU A 63 -5.80 1.68 10.34
C LEU A 63 -6.32 3.12 10.33
N VAL A 64 -7.10 3.49 9.31
CA VAL A 64 -7.70 4.83 9.23
C VAL A 64 -8.73 5.02 10.34
N GLU A 65 -9.53 4.00 10.64
CA GLU A 65 -10.56 4.10 11.68
C GLU A 65 -9.97 4.29 13.09
N ILE A 66 -8.87 3.59 13.42
CA ILE A 66 -8.21 3.75 14.73
C ILE A 66 -7.45 5.07 14.87
N ASN A 67 -7.02 5.68 13.76
CA ASN A 67 -6.27 6.94 13.76
C ASN A 67 -7.15 8.17 13.50
N LYS A 68 -8.45 8.03 13.26
CA LYS A 68 -9.35 9.16 12.93
C LYS A 68 -9.35 10.30 13.96
N GLU A 69 -9.17 10.00 15.24
CA GLU A 69 -9.14 10.99 16.33
C GLU A 69 -7.81 11.77 16.37
N LYS A 70 -6.79 11.31 15.66
CA LYS A 70 -5.51 12.01 15.50
C LYS A 70 -5.55 13.02 14.35
N GLN A 71 -6.55 12.91 13.48
CA GLN A 71 -6.72 13.78 12.31
C GLN A 71 -7.43 15.09 12.70
N LEU A 72 -7.28 16.12 11.85
CA LEU A 72 -7.94 17.41 12.05
C LEU A 72 -9.48 17.27 12.11
N MET A 73 -10.03 16.39 11.27
CA MET A 73 -11.44 16.03 11.25
C MET A 73 -11.58 14.52 10.98
N PRO A 74 -12.63 13.85 11.48
CA PRO A 74 -12.77 12.40 11.34
C PRO A 74 -12.83 11.86 9.90
N ASN A 75 -13.16 12.73 8.93
CA ASN A 75 -13.36 12.37 7.53
C ASN A 75 -12.20 12.79 6.61
N VAL A 76 -11.08 13.23 7.18
CA VAL A 76 -9.90 13.63 6.40
C VAL A 76 -8.64 12.94 6.93
N VAL A 77 -7.67 12.79 6.04
CA VAL A 77 -6.32 12.30 6.35
C VAL A 77 -5.31 13.34 5.87
N GLU A 78 -4.44 13.78 6.78
CA GLU A 78 -3.38 14.73 6.48
C GLU A 78 -2.30 14.15 5.56
N ARG A 79 -1.81 14.99 4.65
CA ARG A 79 -0.63 14.69 3.85
C ARG A 79 0.63 15.23 4.53
N HIS A 80 1.63 14.37 4.75
CA HIS A 80 2.92 14.80 5.30
C HIS A 80 3.92 15.18 4.19
N ASP A 81 3.70 14.71 2.95
CA ASP A 81 4.57 14.99 1.80
C ASP A 81 4.31 16.38 1.21
N LEU A 82 3.09 16.92 1.39
CA LEU A 82 2.72 18.28 1.03
C LEU A 82 1.57 18.80 1.90
N SER A 83 1.38 20.12 1.93
CA SER A 83 0.25 20.71 2.66
C SER A 83 -1.08 20.37 1.98
N GLY A 84 -1.89 19.52 2.63
CA GLY A 84 -3.20 19.13 2.13
C GLY A 84 -3.84 17.98 2.91
N TYR A 85 -5.05 17.62 2.49
CA TYR A 85 -5.82 16.52 3.06
C TYR A 85 -6.47 15.69 1.96
N ILE A 86 -6.70 14.41 2.24
CA ILE A 86 -7.49 13.50 1.39
C ILE A 86 -8.68 12.97 2.20
N ASP A 87 -9.79 12.69 1.53
CA ASP A 87 -10.97 12.06 2.15
C ASP A 87 -10.60 10.70 2.76
N SER A 88 -10.98 10.47 4.02
CA SER A 88 -10.63 9.23 4.72
C SER A 88 -11.18 7.97 4.04
N GLU A 89 -12.36 8.06 3.40
CA GLU A 89 -12.96 6.92 2.71
C GLU A 89 -12.17 6.52 1.46
N ARG A 90 -11.48 7.47 0.82
CA ARG A 90 -10.53 7.17 -0.26
C ARG A 90 -9.34 6.37 0.29
N VAL A 91 -8.77 6.79 1.43
CA VAL A 91 -7.62 6.11 2.04
C VAL A 91 -7.99 4.70 2.54
N LYS A 92 -9.17 4.54 3.17
CA LYS A 92 -9.69 3.23 3.61
C LYS A 92 -9.81 2.20 2.49
N ARG A 93 -10.07 2.65 1.25
CA ARG A 93 -10.16 1.79 0.06
C ARG A 93 -8.79 1.38 -0.48
N GLY A 94 -7.69 1.98 -0.02
CA GLY A 94 -6.35 1.68 -0.49
C GLY A 94 -6.00 0.19 -0.38
N LEU A 95 -5.32 -0.34 -1.40
CA LEU A 95 -4.88 -1.74 -1.42
C LEU A 95 -3.45 -1.81 -0.89
N MET A 96 -3.30 -2.30 0.34
CA MET A 96 -2.00 -2.47 0.97
C MET A 96 -1.23 -3.62 0.30
N PHE A 97 0.02 -3.39 -0.07
CA PHE A 97 0.84 -4.41 -0.76
C PHE A 97 2.26 -4.54 -0.22
N GLY A 98 2.64 -3.69 0.72
CA GLY A 98 3.95 -3.74 1.34
C GLY A 98 4.03 -2.89 2.59
N SER A 99 5.23 -2.81 3.13
CA SER A 99 5.58 -1.93 4.24
C SER A 99 6.93 -1.27 3.99
N LEU A 100 7.16 -0.15 4.66
CA LEU A 100 8.46 0.50 4.73
C LEU A 100 9.25 -0.02 5.94
N ALA A 101 10.58 0.08 5.89
CA ALA A 101 11.46 -0.35 6.97
C ALA A 101 11.24 0.40 8.30
N ASP A 102 10.70 1.62 8.25
CA ASP A 102 10.35 2.45 9.41
C ASP A 102 8.99 2.10 10.04
N GLY A 103 8.29 1.12 9.48
CA GLY A 103 7.01 0.62 9.99
C GLY A 103 5.78 1.24 9.33
N ALA A 104 5.91 2.15 8.37
CA ALA A 104 4.77 2.61 7.57
C ALA A 104 4.27 1.51 6.62
N CYS A 105 2.99 1.60 6.22
CA CYS A 105 2.41 0.70 5.22
C CYS A 105 2.45 1.34 3.83
N VAL A 106 2.61 0.53 2.79
CA VAL A 106 2.59 0.99 1.39
C VAL A 106 1.38 0.43 0.67
N TYR A 107 0.70 1.28 -0.08
CA TYR A 107 -0.56 0.93 -0.74
C TYR A 107 -0.75 1.56 -2.11
N PHE A 108 -1.60 0.92 -2.90
CA PHE A 108 -2.13 1.49 -4.15
C PHE A 108 -3.35 2.35 -3.85
N ASP A 109 -3.32 3.59 -4.31
CA ASP A 109 -4.51 4.44 -4.29
C ASP A 109 -5.44 4.09 -5.47
N LEU A 110 -6.66 3.66 -5.15
CA LEU A 110 -7.60 3.16 -6.15
C LEU A 110 -8.33 4.28 -6.92
N GLU A 111 -8.24 5.53 -6.47
CA GLU A 111 -8.95 6.66 -7.08
C GLU A 111 -8.11 7.48 -8.05
N ASP A 112 -6.78 7.32 -8.04
CA ASP A 112 -5.87 8.09 -8.90
C ASP A 112 -5.07 7.23 -9.89
N GLY A 113 -5.59 6.05 -10.22
CA GLY A 113 -4.98 5.17 -11.22
C GLY A 113 -3.85 4.30 -10.66
N LEU A 114 -3.95 3.88 -9.39
CA LEU A 114 -3.00 2.98 -8.73
C LEU A 114 -1.60 3.60 -8.56
N SER A 115 -1.55 4.88 -8.20
CA SER A 115 -0.29 5.45 -7.71
C SER A 115 0.04 4.91 -6.31
N ILE A 116 1.29 5.11 -5.88
CA ILE A 116 1.84 4.45 -4.69
C ILE A 116 1.98 5.45 -3.56
N TRP A 117 1.45 5.09 -2.41
CA TRP A 117 1.40 5.94 -1.22
C TRP A 117 1.88 5.18 0.02
N GLU A 118 2.43 5.93 0.97
CA GLU A 118 2.69 5.47 2.33
C GLU A 118 1.57 5.91 3.28
N TYR A 119 1.35 5.13 4.33
CA TYR A 119 0.51 5.45 5.48
C TYR A 119 1.32 5.28 6.76
N TRP A 120 1.53 6.36 7.49
CA TRP A 120 2.26 6.36 8.75
C TRP A 120 1.38 5.87 9.90
N LEU A 121 1.84 4.83 10.61
CA LEU A 121 1.03 4.21 11.67
C LEU A 121 0.86 5.09 12.90
N ASP A 122 1.86 5.95 13.18
CA ASP A 122 1.92 6.76 14.40
C ASP A 122 0.87 7.87 14.45
N ASP A 123 0.66 8.59 13.36
CA ASP A 123 -0.31 9.69 13.28
C ASP A 123 -1.45 9.44 12.28
N GLY A 124 -1.28 8.49 11.36
CA GLY A 124 -2.25 8.18 10.30
C GLY A 124 -2.15 9.08 9.09
N SER A 125 -1.10 9.89 8.95
CA SER A 125 -0.84 10.71 7.78
C SER A 125 -0.35 9.89 6.59
N ILE A 126 -0.44 10.46 5.39
CA ILE A 126 -0.05 9.81 4.13
C ILE A 126 0.92 10.65 3.32
N GLY A 127 1.65 9.98 2.42
CA GLY A 127 2.56 10.62 1.47
C GLY A 127 2.59 9.86 0.16
N LYS A 128 2.77 10.56 -0.96
CA LYS A 128 2.90 9.91 -2.26
C LYS A 128 4.35 9.50 -2.49
N ILE A 129 4.57 8.22 -2.78
CA ILE A 129 5.90 7.64 -3.04
C ILE A 129 6.23 7.67 -4.54
N ALA A 130 5.30 7.21 -5.39
CA ALA A 130 5.53 7.04 -6.82
C ALA A 130 4.24 7.23 -7.62
N ASP A 131 4.36 7.57 -8.90
CA ASP A 131 3.20 7.74 -9.78
C ASP A 131 2.58 6.40 -10.20
N ASN A 132 3.36 5.32 -10.18
CA ASN A 132 2.91 3.96 -10.47
C ASN A 132 3.96 2.92 -10.02
N PHE A 133 3.59 1.64 -10.02
CA PHE A 133 4.48 0.55 -9.61
C PHE A 133 5.65 0.29 -10.58
N ASP A 134 5.49 0.59 -11.88
CA ASP A 134 6.58 0.39 -12.86
C ASP A 134 7.76 1.31 -12.57
N GLU A 135 7.50 2.50 -12.02
CA GLU A 135 8.52 3.44 -11.57
C GLU A 135 9.43 2.81 -10.51
N ILE A 136 8.83 2.19 -9.48
CA ILE A 136 9.55 1.52 -8.39
C ILE A 136 10.43 0.40 -8.94
N LEU A 137 9.93 -0.40 -9.88
CA LEU A 137 10.70 -1.51 -10.44
C LEU A 137 11.79 -1.09 -11.44
N SER A 138 11.58 0.01 -12.15
CA SER A 138 12.50 0.46 -13.20
C SER A 138 13.62 1.34 -12.67
N GLN A 139 13.38 2.06 -11.58
CA GLN A 139 14.33 2.99 -10.96
C GLN A 139 14.84 2.51 -9.60
N GLY A 140 14.15 1.55 -8.97
CA GLY A 140 14.58 0.97 -7.71
C GLY A 140 15.53 -0.21 -7.87
N ASP A 141 16.30 -0.47 -6.83
CA ASP A 141 17.24 -1.57 -6.73
C ASP A 141 16.67 -2.66 -5.81
N VAL A 142 16.60 -3.91 -6.28
CA VAL A 142 16.25 -5.05 -5.41
C VAL A 142 17.44 -5.34 -4.51
N ILE A 143 17.29 -5.09 -3.21
CA ILE A 143 18.38 -5.22 -2.23
C ILE A 143 18.46 -6.67 -1.70
N ASP A 144 17.31 -7.26 -1.38
CA ASP A 144 17.21 -8.60 -0.82
C ASP A 144 15.87 -9.26 -1.19
N PHE A 145 15.83 -10.58 -1.26
CA PHE A 145 14.59 -11.34 -1.42
C PHE A 145 14.79 -12.81 -1.00
N GLU A 146 13.74 -13.38 -0.41
CA GLU A 146 13.65 -14.80 -0.03
C GLU A 146 12.32 -15.37 -0.53
#